data_AF-A0A1S3JPS1-F1
#
_entry.id   AF-A0A1S3JPS1-F1
#
_cell.length_a   1.000
_cell.length_b   1.000
_cell.length_c   1.000
_cell.angle_alpha   90.00
_cell.angle_beta   90.00
_cell.angle_gamma   90.00
#
_symmetry.space_group_name_H-M   'P 1'
#
loop_
_entity.id
_entity.type
_entity.pdbx_description
1 polymer ?
#
loop_
_entity_poly.entity_id
_entity_poly.type
_entity_poly.pdbx_seq_one_letter_code
_entity_poly.pdbx_strand_id
1 'polypeptide(L)'
;MDDDFIDDGPMEQNSVSKYIKEIFGYDKRKYRDEDDDVSNMEANFHDIMKEESRSLRLGMKEDLEDMKDEEARKKRRKQKQLEKLKAERIKKRY
;
A
#
# COMPACT_ATOMS: atom_id res chain seq x y z
N MET A 1 -45.21 26.53 -20.99
CA MET A 1 -45.14 26.69 -19.52
C MET A 1 -44.52 25.40 -19.03
N ASP A 2 -43.20 25.45 -18.84
CA ASP A 2 -42.35 24.31 -18.51
C ASP A 2 -42.50 24.04 -17.01
N ASP A 3 -43.32 23.05 -16.67
CA ASP A 3 -43.62 22.69 -15.27
C ASP A 3 -43.27 21.22 -14.98
N ASP A 4 -42.21 20.72 -15.61
CA ASP A 4 -41.73 19.33 -15.50
C ASP A 4 -40.27 19.28 -15.00
N PHE A 5 -39.81 20.30 -14.27
CA PHE A 5 -38.38 20.47 -13.94
C PHE A 5 -37.94 19.84 -12.61
N ILE A 6 -38.79 19.68 -11.58
CA ILE A 6 -38.42 18.94 -10.35
C ILE A 6 -39.64 18.23 -9.74
N ASP A 7 -39.64 16.89 -9.77
CA ASP A 7 -40.49 16.04 -8.94
C ASP A 7 -39.94 16.06 -7.51
N ASP A 8 -40.40 17.02 -6.69
CA ASP A 8 -40.10 17.13 -5.25
C ASP A 8 -40.82 16.03 -4.43
N GLY A 9 -40.82 14.79 -4.94
CA GLY A 9 -41.02 13.63 -4.10
C GLY A 9 -40.04 13.68 -2.92
N PRO A 10 -40.42 13.17 -1.72
CA PRO A 10 -39.69 13.45 -0.49
C PRO A 10 -38.22 13.06 -0.64
N MET A 11 -37.35 14.06 -0.77
CA MET A 11 -35.90 13.89 -0.76
C MET A 11 -35.56 13.10 0.49
N GLU A 12 -35.06 11.88 0.29
CA GLU A 12 -34.73 10.94 1.35
C GLU A 12 -33.72 11.63 2.28
N GLN A 13 -34.20 12.12 3.44
CA GLN A 13 -33.40 12.89 4.42
C GLN A 13 -32.16 12.14 4.94
N ASN A 14 -31.98 10.87 4.55
CA ASN A 14 -30.86 10.00 4.91
C ASN A 14 -29.81 9.81 3.78
N SER A 15 -29.95 10.49 2.64
CA SER A 15 -29.05 10.33 1.49
C SER A 15 -27.60 10.71 1.81
N VAL A 16 -27.39 11.80 2.55
CA VAL A 16 -26.04 12.27 2.95
C VAL A 16 -25.33 11.24 3.82
N SER A 17 -25.99 10.71 4.85
CA SER A 17 -25.40 9.70 5.73
C SER A 17 -25.17 8.36 5.02
N LYS A 18 -25.99 8.00 4.04
CA LYS A 18 -25.78 6.80 3.21
C LYS A 18 -24.54 6.96 2.33
N TYR A 19 -24.38 8.12 1.68
CA TYR A 19 -23.22 8.43 0.85
C TYR A 19 -21.92 8.48 1.66
N ILE A 20 -21.92 9.08 2.86
CA ILE A 20 -20.73 9.12 3.71
C ILE A 20 -20.27 7.70 4.08
N LYS A 21 -21.22 6.80 4.41
CA LYS A 21 -20.88 5.40 4.71
C LYS A 21 -20.32 4.67 3.50
N GLU A 22 -20.85 4.94 2.32
CA GLU A 22 -20.37 4.36 1.06
C GLU A 22 -18.95 4.83 0.73
N ILE A 23 -18.67 6.13 0.90
CA ILE A 23 -17.34 6.72 0.67
C ILE A 23 -16.27 6.05 1.54
N PHE A 24 -16.56 5.84 2.82
CA PHE A 24 -15.59 5.27 3.77
C PHE A 24 -15.71 3.74 3.95
N GLY A 25 -16.64 3.08 3.25
CA GLY A 25 -16.87 1.63 3.38
C GLY A 25 -17.37 1.20 4.77
N TYR A 26 -18.08 2.09 5.48
CA TYR A 26 -18.59 1.81 6.82
C TYR A 26 -19.87 0.96 6.78
N ASP A 27 -19.82 -0.23 7.35
CA ASP A 27 -20.98 -1.12 7.51
C ASP A 27 -21.27 -1.36 9.00
N LYS A 28 -22.35 -0.75 9.50
CA LYS A 28 -22.80 -0.88 10.90
C LYS A 28 -23.01 -2.33 11.35
N ARG A 29 -23.27 -3.26 10.41
CA ARG A 29 -23.53 -4.67 10.75
C ARG A 29 -22.27 -5.40 11.21
N LYS A 30 -21.08 -4.92 10.84
CA LYS A 30 -19.80 -5.50 11.27
C LYS A 30 -19.54 -5.35 12.76
N TYR A 31 -20.10 -4.30 13.36
CA TYR A 31 -19.86 -3.89 14.74
C TYR A 31 -21.00 -4.30 15.69
N ARG A 32 -21.99 -5.08 15.22
CA ARG A 32 -23.19 -5.40 16.01
C ARG A 32 -22.87 -6.24 17.25
N ASP A 33 -21.90 -7.12 17.11
CA ASP A 33 -21.53 -8.11 18.12
C ASP A 33 -20.13 -7.79 18.72
N GLU A 34 -19.63 -6.56 18.52
CA GLU A 34 -18.40 -6.08 19.16
C GLU A 34 -18.67 -5.70 20.62
N ASP A 35 -17.70 -6.01 21.48
CA ASP A 35 -17.71 -5.59 22.88
C ASP A 35 -17.28 -4.11 22.94
N ASP A 36 -17.98 -3.31 23.77
CA ASP A 36 -17.64 -1.91 24.02
C ASP A 36 -16.39 -1.77 24.93
N ASP A 37 -15.86 -2.88 25.46
CA ASP A 37 -14.63 -2.88 26.27
C ASP A 37 -13.37 -2.55 25.43
N VAL A 38 -12.89 -1.32 25.60
CA VAL A 38 -11.69 -0.78 24.94
C VAL A 38 -10.40 -0.96 25.74
N SER A 39 -10.44 -1.62 26.91
CA SER A 39 -9.30 -1.69 27.84
C SER A 39 -8.07 -2.40 27.26
N ASN A 40 -8.25 -3.22 26.22
CA ASN A 40 -7.20 -3.97 25.55
C ASN A 40 -6.63 -3.29 24.30
N MET A 41 -7.11 -2.08 23.96
CA MET A 41 -6.66 -1.35 22.78
C MET A 41 -5.31 -0.65 22.98
N GLU A 42 -4.89 -0.48 24.23
CA GLU A 42 -3.63 0.17 24.57
C GLU A 42 -2.48 -0.85 24.67
N ALA A 43 -1.34 -0.49 24.08
CA ALA A 43 -0.10 -1.27 24.19
C ALA A 43 0.76 -0.76 25.34
N ASN A 44 1.37 -1.69 26.10
CA ASN A 44 2.33 -1.34 27.14
C ASN A 44 3.68 -0.97 26.52
N PHE A 45 4.48 -0.19 27.26
CA PHE A 45 5.82 0.21 26.84
C PHE A 45 6.72 -0.96 26.40
N HIS A 46 6.66 -2.09 27.12
CA HIS A 46 7.45 -3.27 26.77
C HIS A 46 7.07 -3.87 25.41
N ASP A 47 5.77 -3.89 25.09
CA ASP A 47 5.26 -4.43 23.84
C ASP A 47 5.68 -3.54 22.66
N ILE A 48 5.58 -2.21 22.84
CA ILE A 48 6.05 -1.21 21.89
C ILE A 48 7.55 -1.41 21.61
N MET A 49 8.39 -1.46 22.64
CA MET A 49 9.84 -1.64 22.48
C MET A 49 10.20 -2.94 21.75
N LYS A 50 9.45 -4.01 22.00
CA LYS A 50 9.62 -5.30 21.34
C LYS A 50 9.23 -5.23 19.86
N GLU A 51 8.15 -4.53 19.55
CA GLU A 51 7.71 -4.28 18.18
C GLU A 51 8.71 -3.42 17.41
N GLU A 52 9.17 -2.32 17.99
CA GLU A 52 10.20 -1.46 17.41
C GLU A 52 11.49 -2.24 17.12
N SER A 53 11.95 -3.05 18.08
CA SER A 53 13.14 -3.91 17.91
C SER A 53 12.96 -4.93 16.78
N ARG A 54 11.76 -5.49 16.63
CA ARG A 54 11.43 -6.42 15.54
C ARG A 54 11.39 -5.71 14.20
N SER A 55 10.75 -4.54 14.14
CA SER A 55 10.64 -3.71 12.95
C SER A 55 12.02 -3.29 12.45
N LEU A 56 12.86 -2.76 13.34
CA LEU A 56 14.23 -2.37 13.01
C LEU A 56 15.04 -3.53 12.44
N ARG A 57 14.98 -4.70 13.07
CA ARG A 57 15.69 -5.89 12.60
C ARG A 57 15.19 -6.36 11.23
N LEU A 58 13.89 -6.29 10.98
CA LEU A 58 13.32 -6.69 9.71
C LEU A 58 13.70 -5.70 8.60
N GLY A 59 13.59 -4.39 8.86
CA GLY A 59 13.99 -3.35 7.92
C GLY A 59 15.47 -3.45 7.54
N MET A 60 16.37 -3.66 8.50
CA MET A 60 17.79 -3.87 8.19
C MET A 60 18.04 -5.11 7.33
N LYS A 61 17.25 -6.17 7.50
CA LYS A 61 17.38 -7.39 6.70
C LYS A 61 16.89 -7.17 5.27
N GLU A 62 15.76 -6.48 5.11
CA GLU A 62 15.20 -6.09 3.81
C GLU A 62 16.17 -5.21 3.03
N ASP A 63 16.72 -4.16 3.66
CA ASP A 63 17.71 -3.28 3.03
C ASP A 63 18.94 -4.06 2.54
N LEU A 64 19.44 -5.00 3.34
CA LEU A 64 20.59 -5.83 2.98
C LEU A 64 20.30 -6.80 1.82
N GLU A 65 19.07 -7.30 1.73
CA GLU A 65 18.63 -8.16 0.64
C GLU A 65 18.52 -7.37 -0.66
N ASP A 66 17.88 -6.21 -0.61
CA ASP A 66 17.73 -5.29 -1.74
C ASP A 66 19.08 -4.82 -2.29
N MET A 67 20.03 -4.46 -1.41
CA MET A 67 21.38 -4.09 -1.83
C MET A 67 22.10 -5.23 -2.58
N LYS A 68 21.98 -6.48 -2.11
CA LYS A 68 22.60 -7.64 -2.76
C LYS A 68 21.99 -7.89 -4.14
N ASP A 69 20.68 -7.81 -4.25
CA ASP A 69 19.96 -8.02 -5.50
C ASP A 69 20.26 -6.92 -6.51
N GLU A 70 20.34 -5.67 -6.06
CA GLU A 70 20.74 -4.55 -6.90
C GLU A 70 22.17 -4.71 -7.41
N GLU A 71 23.13 -5.09 -6.55
CA GLU A 71 24.51 -5.36 -6.98
C GLU A 71 24.59 -6.47 -8.02
N ALA A 72 23.87 -7.57 -7.82
CA ALA A 72 23.81 -8.68 -8.77
C ALA A 72 23.23 -8.22 -10.11
N ARG A 73 22.14 -7.43 -10.09
CA ARG A 73 21.54 -6.84 -11.28
C ARG A 73 22.50 -5.90 -12.00
N LYS A 74 23.24 -5.07 -11.26
CA LYS A 74 24.23 -4.13 -11.80
C LYS A 74 25.41 -4.86 -12.44
N LYS A 75 25.93 -5.92 -11.81
CA LYS A 75 26.98 -6.79 -12.38
C LYS A 75 26.52 -7.44 -13.69
N ARG A 76 25.32 -8.05 -13.71
CA ARG A 76 24.75 -8.66 -14.93
C ARG A 76 24.55 -7.64 -16.05
N ARG A 77 24.05 -6.43 -15.73
CA ARG A 77 23.89 -5.34 -16.72
C ARG A 77 25.24 -4.92 -17.30
N LYS A 78 26.27 -4.75 -16.48
CA LYS A 78 27.64 -4.40 -16.92
C LYS A 78 28.24 -5.48 -17.82
N GLN A 79 28.12 -6.76 -17.44
CA GLN A 79 28.59 -7.88 -18.26
C GLN A 79 27.93 -7.90 -19.64
N LYS A 80 26.59 -7.79 -19.70
CA LYS A 80 25.85 -7.71 -20.97
C LYS A 80 26.27 -6.52 -21.84
N GLN A 81 26.56 -5.36 -21.24
CA GLN A 81 27.06 -4.19 -21.99
C GLN A 81 28.45 -4.44 -22.56
N LEU A 82 29.36 -5.03 -21.78
CA LEU A 82 30.71 -5.36 -22.22
C LEU A 82 30.69 -6.40 -23.35
N GLU A 83 29.84 -7.42 -23.27
CA GLU A 83 29.66 -8.41 -24.34
C GLU A 83 29.17 -7.77 -25.64
N LYS A 84 28.17 -6.88 -25.56
CA LYS A 84 27.68 -6.11 -26.72
C LYS A 84 28.79 -5.28 -27.36
N LEU A 85 29.56 -4.54 -26.55
CA LEU A 85 30.69 -3.72 -27.02
C LEU A 85 31.77 -4.58 -27.70
N LYS A 86 32.10 -5.75 -27.15
CA LYS A 86 33.06 -6.68 -27.77
C LYS A 86 32.55 -7.21 -29.12
N ALA A 87 31.29 -7.64 -29.19
CA ALA A 87 30.68 -8.11 -30.42
C ALA A 87 30.65 -7.02 -31.50
N GLU A 88 30.35 -5.77 -31.14
CA GLU A 88 30.37 -4.63 -32.06
C GLU A 88 31.79 -4.35 -32.59
N ARG A 89 32.81 -4.40 -31.72
CA ARG A 89 34.22 -4.24 -32.13
C ARG A 89 34.68 -5.34 -33.09
N ILE A 90 34.22 -6.57 -32.90
CA ILE A 90 34.53 -7.69 -33.81
C ILE A 90 33.85 -7.45 -35.17
N LYS A 91 32.55 -7.07 -35.17
CA LYS A 91 31.81 -6.78 -36.41
C LYS A 91 32.42 -5.63 -37.23
N LYS A 92 32.94 -4.59 -36.58
CA LYS A 92 33.62 -3.46 -37.26
C LYS A 92 34.98 -3.81 -37.85
N ARG A 93 35.53 -5.00 -37.54
CA ARG A 93 36.85 -5.45 -38.01
C ARG A 93 36.76 -6.36 -39.24
N TYR A 94 35.56 -6.76 -39.63
CA TYR A 94 35.23 -7.43 -40.88
C TYR A 94 34.48 -6.46 -41.79
#